data_AF-A0A349GQU6-F1
#
_entry.id   AF-A0A349GQU6-F1
#
_cell.length_a   1.000
_cell.length_b   1.000
_cell.length_c   1.000
_cell.angle_alpha   90.00
_cell.angle_beta   90.00
_cell.angle_gamma   90.00
#
_symmetry.space_group_name_H-M   'P 1'
#
loop_
_entity.id
_entity.type
_entity.pdbx_description
1 polymer ?
#
loop_
_entity_poly.entity_id
_entity_poly.type
_entity_poly.pdbx_seq_one_letter_code
_entity_poly.pdbx_strand_id
1 'polypeptide(L)'
;MKIKQPGLFLNGKNSIIKINGPHRNYQMDFEILKMKKGDVYSNDEPLERAYLLIYGEIKVTFDDRSEFLTRKDFYRSNPTTAQLCKDTKITIECLNDDTEIAIFKSVNEKLNRSQIRYAKDIIPKVIDKELTNNATKKVTKMILDHSIDPDSNLMLGENIHYPGRWAGFTSNYHEQPQLYFYKFTPKDEYGFGLVKLGEEAFILRENDTFLTPPGLDYPQVSAPGYGMYCIFAMRYSDNNPQ
;
A
#
# COMPACT_ATOMS: atom_id res chain seq x y z
N MET A 1 0.51 17.32 -3.81
CA MET A 1 1.21 16.41 -4.76
C MET A 1 0.33 15.17 -5.01
N LYS A 2 -0.91 15.38 -5.49
CA LYS A 2 -1.90 14.30 -5.69
C LYS A 2 -1.83 13.81 -7.12
N ILE A 3 -1.78 12.49 -7.31
CA ILE A 3 -1.86 11.84 -8.62
C ILE A 3 -3.26 11.23 -8.73
N LYS A 4 -4.05 11.82 -9.63
CA LYS A 4 -5.39 11.32 -9.97
C LYS A 4 -5.26 10.31 -11.10
N GLN A 5 -5.89 9.14 -10.95
CA GLN A 5 -5.94 8.17 -12.05
C GLN A 5 -6.91 8.64 -13.13
N PRO A 6 -6.57 8.47 -14.43
CA PRO A 6 -7.39 8.95 -15.54
C PRO A 6 -8.72 8.18 -15.68
N GLY A 7 -8.84 7.01 -15.03
CA GLY A 7 -10.02 6.16 -15.03
C GLY A 7 -9.83 4.93 -14.16
N LEU A 8 -10.64 3.90 -14.41
CA LEU A 8 -10.43 2.58 -13.81
C LEU A 8 -9.11 1.98 -14.29
N PHE A 9 -8.48 1.16 -13.45
CA PHE A 9 -7.29 0.42 -13.84
C PHE A 9 -7.62 -0.56 -14.97
N LEU A 10 -6.76 -0.56 -15.99
CA LEU A 10 -6.84 -1.48 -17.10
C LEU A 10 -6.27 -2.84 -16.68
N ASN A 11 -6.72 -3.92 -17.33
CA ASN A 11 -6.13 -5.23 -17.11
C ASN A 11 -4.62 -5.19 -17.40
N GLY A 12 -3.81 -5.81 -16.54
CA GLY A 12 -2.36 -5.70 -16.54
C GLY A 12 -1.83 -4.62 -15.59
N LYS A 13 -0.60 -4.17 -15.85
CA LYS A 13 0.11 -3.21 -15.00
C LYS A 13 -0.33 -1.77 -15.25
N ASN A 14 -0.59 -1.04 -14.17
CA ASN A 14 -0.89 0.39 -14.16
C ASN A 14 0.18 1.08 -13.32
N SER A 15 1.18 1.68 -13.98
CA SER A 15 2.31 2.35 -13.30
C SER A 15 1.91 3.73 -12.81
N ILE A 16 2.19 4.02 -11.53
CA ILE A 16 1.81 5.27 -10.86
C ILE A 16 3.05 6.08 -10.50
N ILE A 17 4.01 5.46 -9.81
CA ILE A 17 5.32 6.04 -9.50
C ILE A 17 6.40 5.20 -10.15
N LYS A 18 7.45 5.89 -10.63
CA LYS A 18 8.66 5.26 -11.16
C LYS A 18 9.89 5.79 -10.44
N ILE A 19 10.81 4.89 -10.10
CA ILE A 19 12.09 5.18 -9.44
C ILE A 19 12.93 6.20 -10.23
N ASN A 20 12.87 6.12 -11.56
CA ASN A 20 13.54 7.05 -12.49
C ASN A 20 12.58 8.10 -13.09
N GLY A 21 11.39 8.26 -12.50
CA GLY A 21 10.35 9.15 -12.99
C GLY A 21 10.36 10.56 -12.40
N PRO A 22 9.26 11.33 -12.59
CA PRO A 22 9.12 12.68 -12.05
C PRO A 22 9.20 12.75 -10.51
N HIS A 23 8.86 11.66 -9.82
CA HIS A 23 8.87 11.53 -8.37
C HIS A 23 10.04 10.66 -7.85
N ARG A 24 11.19 10.71 -8.54
CA ARG A 24 12.39 9.91 -8.21
C ARG A 24 12.90 10.07 -6.77
N ASN A 25 12.54 11.15 -6.08
CA ASN A 25 12.86 11.38 -4.68
C ASN A 25 12.18 10.38 -3.72
N TYR A 26 11.17 9.63 -4.19
CA TYR A 26 10.55 8.52 -3.44
C TYR A 26 11.30 7.19 -3.59
N GLN A 27 12.25 7.11 -4.53
CA GLN A 27 13.19 5.99 -4.70
C GLN A 27 12.55 4.60 -4.82
N MET A 28 11.30 4.53 -5.29
CA MET A 28 10.58 3.28 -5.51
C MET A 28 9.70 3.35 -6.75
N ASP A 29 9.35 2.20 -7.30
CA ASP A 29 8.20 2.06 -8.18
C ASP A 29 6.94 1.75 -7.35
N PHE A 30 5.80 2.29 -7.80
CA PHE A 30 4.49 1.89 -7.29
C PHE A 30 3.53 1.66 -8.46
N GLU A 31 2.93 0.48 -8.51
CA GLU A 31 2.07 0.03 -9.59
C GLU A 31 0.85 -0.71 -9.03
N ILE A 32 -0.27 -0.66 -9.76
CA ILE A 32 -1.42 -1.55 -9.53
C ILE A 32 -1.49 -2.56 -10.68
N LEU A 33 -1.41 -3.85 -10.34
CA LEU A 33 -1.66 -4.95 -11.25
C LEU A 33 -3.11 -5.40 -11.11
N LYS A 34 -3.88 -5.17 -12.18
CA LYS A 34 -5.26 -5.66 -12.32
C LYS A 34 -5.22 -6.96 -13.10
N MET A 35 -5.90 -8.00 -12.63
CA MET A 35 -5.93 -9.29 -13.29
C MET A 35 -7.35 -9.87 -13.30
N LYS A 36 -7.61 -10.69 -14.31
CA LYS A 36 -8.80 -11.54 -14.45
C LYS A 36 -8.41 -13.01 -14.43
N LYS A 37 -9.38 -13.89 -14.25
CA LYS A 37 -9.17 -15.32 -14.17
C LYS A 37 -8.43 -15.84 -15.40
N GLY A 38 -7.36 -16.61 -15.18
CA GLY A 38 -6.50 -17.16 -16.22
C GLY A 38 -5.37 -16.24 -16.66
N ASP A 39 -5.35 -14.96 -16.23
CA ASP A 39 -4.20 -14.10 -16.49
C ASP A 39 -2.96 -14.60 -15.73
N VAL A 40 -1.81 -14.47 -16.39
CA VAL A 40 -0.50 -14.80 -15.82
C VAL A 40 0.41 -13.59 -15.90
N TYR A 41 1.01 -13.22 -14.77
CA TYR A 41 2.01 -12.18 -14.65
C TYR A 41 3.35 -12.79 -14.23
N SER A 42 4.46 -12.32 -14.81
CA SER A 42 5.80 -12.73 -14.39
C SER A 42 6.73 -11.52 -14.26
N ASN A 43 7.68 -11.64 -13.33
CA ASN A 43 8.67 -10.59 -13.07
C ASN A 43 9.94 -11.20 -12.45
N ASP A 44 11.09 -10.79 -12.98
CA ASP A 44 12.44 -11.16 -12.56
C ASP A 44 13.36 -9.94 -12.47
N GLU A 45 12.79 -8.74 -12.30
CA GLU A 45 13.58 -7.51 -12.16
C GLU A 45 14.55 -7.61 -10.97
N PRO A 46 15.78 -7.07 -11.10
CA PRO A 46 16.83 -7.13 -10.06
C PRO A 46 16.57 -6.11 -8.94
N LEU A 47 15.35 -6.11 -8.40
CA LEU A 47 14.86 -5.20 -7.37
C LEU A 47 14.24 -6.01 -6.23
N GLU A 48 14.30 -5.46 -5.02
CA GLU A 48 13.37 -5.88 -3.98
C GLU A 48 11.96 -5.54 -4.44
N ARG A 49 11.03 -6.50 -4.32
CA ARG A 49 9.65 -6.37 -4.79
C ARG A 49 8.68 -6.84 -3.71
N ALA A 50 7.63 -6.07 -3.46
CA ALA A 50 6.52 -6.47 -2.60
C ALA A 50 5.20 -6.48 -3.40
N TYR A 51 4.50 -7.61 -3.36
CA TYR A 51 3.22 -7.84 -4.04
C TYR A 51 2.11 -7.99 -2.99
N LEU A 52 1.47 -6.88 -2.65
CA LEU A 52 0.37 -6.83 -1.69
C LEU A 52 -0.95 -7.14 -2.40
N LEU A 53 -1.58 -8.27 -2.06
CA LEU A 53 -2.92 -8.60 -2.56
C LEU A 53 -3.94 -7.66 -1.90
N ILE A 54 -4.56 -6.76 -2.66
CA ILE A 54 -5.60 -5.85 -2.18
C ILE A 54 -6.91 -6.62 -2.02
N TYR A 55 -7.27 -7.41 -3.03
CA TYR A 55 -8.33 -8.40 -3.01
C TYR A 55 -8.17 -9.37 -4.19
N GLY A 56 -8.80 -10.54 -4.08
CA GLY A 56 -8.83 -11.56 -5.13
C GLY A 56 -8.26 -12.90 -4.67
N GLU A 57 -8.03 -13.78 -5.64
CA GLU A 57 -7.47 -15.11 -5.44
C GLU A 57 -6.39 -15.36 -6.48
N ILE A 58 -5.20 -15.72 -6.01
CA ILE A 58 -4.02 -15.91 -6.85
C ILE A 58 -3.25 -17.15 -6.42
N LYS A 59 -2.54 -17.74 -7.37
CA LYS A 59 -1.45 -18.68 -7.12
C LYS A 59 -0.13 -17.97 -7.42
N VAL A 60 0.78 -17.96 -6.46
CA VAL A 60 2.12 -17.38 -6.63
C VAL A 60 3.17 -18.49 -6.63
N THR A 61 4.13 -18.40 -7.53
CA THR A 61 5.24 -19.34 -7.68
C THR A 61 6.56 -18.58 -7.74
N PHE A 62 7.48 -18.91 -6.83
CA PHE A 62 8.85 -18.39 -6.74
C PHE A 62 9.71 -19.42 -5.98
N ASP A 63 11.04 -19.44 -6.15
CA ASP A 63 11.95 -20.38 -5.46
C ASP A 63 11.45 -21.84 -5.44
N ASP A 64 10.96 -22.33 -6.58
CA ASP A 64 10.40 -23.69 -6.77
C ASP A 64 9.23 -24.07 -5.84
N ARG A 65 8.66 -23.11 -5.09
CA ARG A 65 7.44 -23.28 -4.28
C ARG A 65 6.24 -22.60 -4.92
N SER A 66 5.05 -23.12 -4.61
CA SER A 66 3.78 -22.52 -5.03
C SER A 66 2.84 -22.36 -3.85
N GLU A 67 2.18 -21.21 -3.75
CA GLU A 67 1.28 -20.85 -2.66
C GLU A 67 -0.03 -20.29 -3.22
N PHE A 68 -1.16 -20.68 -2.62
CA PHE A 68 -2.47 -20.12 -2.93
C PHE A 68 -2.79 -19.01 -1.94
N LEU A 69 -3.00 -17.79 -2.44
CA LEU A 69 -3.29 -16.62 -1.62
C LEU A 69 -4.69 -16.11 -1.96
N THR A 70 -5.50 -15.87 -0.93
CA THR A 70 -6.83 -15.28 -1.06
C THR A 70 -6.97 -14.10 -0.12
N ARG A 71 -7.64 -13.05 -0.60
CA ARG A 71 -8.08 -11.94 0.23
C ARG A 71 -9.42 -11.46 -0.26
N LYS A 72 -10.44 -11.62 0.58
CA LYS A 72 -11.82 -11.27 0.23
C LYS A 72 -12.00 -9.78 -0.02
N ASP A 73 -11.47 -8.94 0.88
CA ASP A 73 -11.57 -7.49 0.76
C ASP A 73 -10.45 -6.76 1.51
N PHE A 74 -10.20 -5.52 1.12
CA PHE A 74 -9.15 -4.68 1.71
C PHE A 74 -9.55 -4.08 3.07
N TYR A 75 -10.85 -3.97 3.36
CA TYR A 75 -11.35 -3.20 4.50
C TYR A 75 -11.41 -4.03 5.80
N ARG A 76 -11.75 -5.32 5.70
CA ARG A 76 -11.96 -6.23 6.83
C ARG A 76 -10.84 -7.26 6.93
N SER A 77 -10.41 -7.85 5.81
CA SER A 77 -9.39 -8.89 5.82
C SER A 77 -7.98 -8.33 6.06
N ASN A 78 -7.15 -9.10 6.77
CA ASN A 78 -5.73 -8.81 6.87
C ASN A 78 -5.01 -9.01 5.52
N PRO A 79 -3.95 -8.25 5.25
CA PRO A 79 -3.17 -8.35 4.02
C PRO A 79 -2.33 -9.61 3.97
N THR A 80 -2.13 -10.11 2.75
CA THR A 80 -1.09 -11.09 2.43
C THR A 80 -0.19 -10.48 1.36
N THR A 81 1.12 -10.61 1.54
CA THR A 81 2.12 -9.99 0.66
C THR A 81 3.21 -10.98 0.29
N ALA A 82 3.56 -11.10 -0.99
CA ALA A 82 4.80 -11.76 -1.40
C ALA A 82 5.93 -10.72 -1.41
N GLN A 83 6.96 -10.91 -0.59
CA GLN A 83 8.15 -10.06 -0.52
C GLN A 83 9.31 -10.82 -1.13
N LEU A 84 9.91 -10.30 -2.20
CA LEU A 84 10.99 -10.95 -2.93
C LEU A 84 12.26 -10.12 -2.93
N CYS A 85 13.40 -10.78 -2.79
CA CYS A 85 14.69 -10.20 -3.05
C CYS A 85 14.92 -9.98 -4.56
N LYS A 86 16.02 -9.28 -4.87
CA LYS A 86 16.48 -9.11 -6.26
C LYS A 86 16.70 -10.48 -6.92
N ASP A 87 16.52 -10.54 -8.23
CA ASP A 87 16.78 -11.70 -9.09
C ASP A 87 15.87 -12.94 -8.85
N THR A 88 14.97 -12.92 -7.86
CA THR A 88 13.96 -13.98 -7.69
C THR A 88 12.86 -13.86 -8.75
N LYS A 89 12.71 -14.85 -9.62
CA LYS A 89 11.58 -14.88 -10.55
C LYS A 89 10.27 -15.20 -9.81
N ILE A 90 9.23 -14.40 -10.05
CA ILE A 90 7.85 -14.71 -9.63
C ILE A 90 6.96 -14.95 -10.83
N THR A 91 6.04 -15.89 -10.69
CA THR A 91 4.86 -16.04 -11.54
C THR A 91 3.61 -15.93 -10.67
N ILE A 92 2.64 -15.12 -11.10
CA ILE A 92 1.35 -14.94 -10.45
C ILE A 92 0.27 -15.36 -11.45
N GLU A 93 -0.52 -16.37 -11.09
CA GLU A 93 -1.69 -16.81 -11.85
C GLU A 93 -2.95 -16.34 -11.12
N CYS A 94 -3.86 -15.68 -11.85
CA CYS A 94 -5.09 -15.17 -11.27
C CYS A 94 -6.21 -16.20 -11.34
N LEU A 95 -6.85 -16.47 -10.20
CA LEU A 95 -7.90 -17.47 -10.05
C LEU A 95 -9.30 -16.86 -9.98
N ASN A 96 -9.38 -15.54 -9.74
CA ASN A 96 -10.62 -14.77 -9.62
C ASN A 96 -10.84 -13.84 -10.84
N ASP A 97 -12.09 -13.49 -11.13
CA ASP A 97 -12.45 -12.59 -12.24
C ASP A 97 -12.07 -11.12 -11.98
N ASP A 98 -11.87 -10.77 -10.71
CA ASP A 98 -11.43 -9.45 -10.30
C ASP A 98 -10.38 -9.53 -9.18
N THR A 99 -9.14 -9.22 -9.53
CA THR A 99 -8.00 -9.19 -8.60
C THR A 99 -7.21 -7.90 -8.76
N GLU A 100 -6.85 -7.28 -7.64
CA GLU A 100 -5.91 -6.16 -7.61
C GLU A 100 -4.74 -6.44 -6.66
N ILE A 101 -3.54 -6.19 -7.16
CA ILE A 101 -2.28 -6.34 -6.43
C ILE A 101 -1.55 -5.00 -6.49
N ALA A 102 -1.15 -4.47 -5.33
CA ALA A 102 -0.22 -3.36 -5.24
C ALA A 102 1.22 -3.88 -5.33
N ILE A 103 2.00 -3.33 -6.25
CA ILE A 103 3.39 -3.70 -6.48
C ILE A 103 4.28 -2.54 -6.08
N PHE A 104 5.22 -2.82 -5.19
CA PHE A 104 6.29 -1.91 -4.76
C PHE A 104 7.62 -2.47 -5.22
N LYS A 105 8.50 -1.63 -5.74
CA LYS A 105 9.85 -2.05 -6.14
C LYS A 105 10.89 -1.04 -5.71
N SER A 106 12.03 -1.50 -5.19
CA SER A 106 13.15 -0.63 -4.84
C SER A 106 14.46 -1.36 -5.08
N VAL A 107 15.52 -0.59 -5.34
CA VAL A 107 16.89 -1.11 -5.26
C VAL A 107 17.14 -1.58 -3.84
N ASN A 108 17.69 -2.78 -3.68
CA ASN A 108 18.11 -3.33 -2.40
C ASN A 108 19.19 -4.40 -2.59
N GLU A 109 20.35 -4.17 -1.97
CA GLU A 109 21.49 -5.10 -2.00
C GLU A 109 21.58 -6.00 -0.76
N LYS A 110 20.79 -5.72 0.28
CA LYS A 110 20.83 -6.40 1.59
C LYS A 110 19.87 -7.57 1.66
N LEU A 111 18.64 -7.41 1.16
CA LEU A 111 17.62 -8.46 1.20
C LEU A 111 18.04 -9.64 0.32
N ASN A 112 18.22 -10.80 0.93
CA ASN A 112 18.74 -12.01 0.30
C ASN A 112 17.76 -13.21 0.36
N ARG A 113 16.52 -12.97 0.79
CA ARG A 113 15.49 -14.00 0.95
C ARG A 113 14.13 -13.51 0.48
N SER A 114 13.35 -14.46 -0.02
CA SER A 114 12.00 -14.26 -0.52
C SER A 114 10.99 -15.03 0.34
N GLN A 115 9.83 -14.43 0.64
CA GLN A 115 8.84 -15.03 1.54
C GLN A 115 7.43 -14.49 1.31
N ILE A 116 6.45 -15.27 1.77
CA ILE A 116 5.07 -14.79 1.95
C ILE A 116 4.91 -14.26 3.37
N ARG A 117 4.42 -13.03 3.48
CA ARG A 117 3.92 -12.43 4.72
C ARG A 117 2.42 -12.72 4.79
N TYR A 118 2.03 -13.65 5.66
CA TYR A 118 0.65 -14.15 5.71
C TYR A 118 -0.26 -13.27 6.56
N ALA A 119 -1.52 -13.14 6.15
CA ALA A 119 -2.57 -12.43 6.87
C ALA A 119 -2.76 -12.86 8.35
N LYS A 120 -2.48 -14.13 8.66
CA LYS A 120 -2.57 -14.68 10.02
C LYS A 120 -1.52 -14.12 10.98
N ASP A 121 -0.39 -13.65 10.45
CA ASP A 121 0.74 -13.13 11.22
C ASP A 121 0.62 -11.61 11.45
N ILE A 122 -0.37 -10.97 10.82
CA ILE A 122 -0.65 -9.54 10.97
C ILE A 122 -1.52 -9.31 12.22
N ILE A 123 -1.02 -8.48 13.13
CA ILE A 123 -1.76 -8.05 14.33
C ILE A 123 -2.28 -6.62 14.10
N PRO A 124 -3.59 -6.43 13.84
CA PRO A 124 -4.16 -5.11 13.63
C PRO A 124 -4.14 -4.29 14.93
N LYS A 125 -3.65 -3.05 14.84
CA LYS A 125 -3.66 -2.11 15.95
C LYS A 125 -4.84 -1.16 15.79
N VAL A 126 -5.80 -1.22 16.72
CA VAL A 126 -6.86 -0.22 16.82
C VAL A 126 -6.28 1.00 17.52
N ILE A 127 -6.31 2.14 16.85
CA ILE A 127 -5.86 3.42 17.39
C ILE A 127 -7.11 4.26 17.63
N ASP A 128 -7.33 4.64 18.88
CA ASP A 128 -8.39 5.54 19.28
C ASP A 128 -7.90 6.38 20.46
N LYS A 129 -7.73 7.69 20.26
CA LYS A 129 -7.27 8.57 21.33
C LYS A 129 -8.47 8.99 22.17
N GLU A 130 -8.44 8.68 23.47
CA GLU A 130 -9.52 8.95 24.42
C GLU A 130 -10.02 10.41 24.37
N LEU A 131 -9.09 11.36 24.23
CA LEU A 131 -9.37 12.80 24.16
C LEU A 131 -10.15 13.23 22.91
N THR A 132 -10.36 12.33 21.94
CA THR A 132 -10.96 12.67 20.64
C THR A 132 -12.42 12.25 20.51
N ASN A 133 -13.03 11.67 21.55
CA ASN A 133 -14.40 11.15 21.50
C ASN A 133 -14.62 10.24 20.26
N ASN A 134 -13.70 9.30 20.06
CA ASN A 134 -13.64 8.37 18.92
C ASN A 134 -13.43 9.05 17.56
N ALA A 135 -13.16 10.36 17.48
CA ALA A 135 -12.96 11.06 16.21
C ALA A 135 -11.71 10.57 15.48
N THR A 136 -10.72 10.00 16.18
CA THR A 136 -9.48 9.49 15.58
C THR A 136 -9.42 7.98 15.41
N LYS A 137 -10.56 7.30 15.57
CA LYS A 137 -10.61 5.85 15.50
C LYS A 137 -10.19 5.34 14.12
N LYS A 138 -9.14 4.51 14.08
CA LYS A 138 -8.67 3.81 12.89
C LYS A 138 -8.07 2.45 13.23
N VAL A 139 -7.83 1.63 12.21
CA VAL A 139 -7.05 0.39 12.32
C VAL A 139 -5.80 0.51 11.47
N THR A 140 -4.64 0.16 12.04
CA THR A 140 -3.37 0.09 11.31
C THR A 140 -2.92 -1.37 11.24
N LYS A 141 -2.54 -1.81 10.05
CA LYS A 141 -2.01 -3.16 9.77
C LYS A 141 -0.61 -2.99 9.19
N MET A 142 0.42 -3.17 10.02
CA MET A 142 1.81 -3.12 9.56
C MET A 142 2.16 -4.42 8.84
N ILE A 143 2.68 -4.33 7.61
CA ILE A 143 3.03 -5.49 6.79
C ILE A 143 4.54 -5.72 6.79
N LEU A 144 5.29 -4.63 6.58
CA LEU A 144 6.73 -4.65 6.45
C LEU A 144 7.31 -3.36 7.02
N ASP A 145 8.23 -3.50 7.97
CA ASP A 145 9.10 -2.45 8.51
C ASP A 145 10.39 -3.13 9.01
N HIS A 146 11.38 -2.36 9.48
CA HIS A 146 12.63 -2.93 9.98
C HIS A 146 12.49 -3.84 11.21
N SER A 147 11.41 -3.74 11.98
CA SER A 147 11.15 -4.68 13.09
C SER A 147 10.72 -6.06 12.59
N ILE A 148 10.15 -6.12 11.38
CA ILE A 148 9.69 -7.33 10.69
C ILE A 148 10.76 -7.87 9.71
N ASP A 149 11.50 -6.98 9.05
CA ASP A 149 12.59 -7.31 8.14
C ASP A 149 13.68 -6.21 8.11
N PRO A 150 14.77 -6.37 8.87
CA PRO A 150 15.82 -5.35 8.93
C PRO A 150 16.60 -5.19 7.62
N ASP A 151 16.49 -6.15 6.70
CA ASP A 151 17.20 -6.11 5.41
C ASP A 151 16.36 -5.49 4.29
N SER A 152 15.08 -5.20 4.54
CA SER A 152 14.18 -4.58 3.56
C SER A 152 14.44 -3.09 3.45
N ASN A 153 14.44 -2.56 2.22
CA ASN A 153 14.41 -1.13 1.97
C ASN A 153 12.98 -0.59 1.88
N LEU A 154 11.97 -1.47 1.88
CA LEU A 154 10.56 -1.11 1.79
C LEU A 154 9.92 -1.14 3.18
N MET A 155 9.16 -0.10 3.50
CA MET A 155 8.17 -0.15 4.57
C MET A 155 6.80 0.01 3.93
N LEU A 156 5.87 -0.88 4.27
CA LEU A 156 4.48 -0.74 3.85
C LEU A 156 3.50 -1.26 4.89
N GLY A 157 2.32 -0.67 4.89
CA GLY A 157 1.20 -1.10 5.71
C GLY A 157 -0.10 -0.49 5.22
N GLU A 158 -1.17 -0.80 5.94
CA GLU A 158 -2.51 -0.32 5.61
C GLU A 158 -3.09 0.45 6.79
N ASN A 159 -3.81 1.53 6.51
CA ASN A 159 -4.72 2.15 7.46
C ASN A 159 -6.17 2.01 6.98
N ILE A 160 -7.06 1.79 7.93
CA ILE A 160 -8.51 1.76 7.72
C ILE A 160 -9.12 2.83 8.60
N HIS A 161 -9.59 3.91 7.98
CA HIS A 161 -10.28 5.00 8.66
C HIS A 161 -11.77 4.70 8.64
N TYR A 162 -12.38 4.67 9.82
CA TYR A 162 -13.83 4.49 9.91
C TYR A 162 -14.56 5.70 9.31
N PRO A 163 -15.84 5.55 8.93
CA PRO A 163 -16.65 6.65 8.41
C PRO A 163 -16.64 7.90 9.30
N GLY A 164 -16.35 9.05 8.69
CA GLY A 164 -16.28 10.34 9.38
C GLY A 164 -15.08 10.51 10.31
N ARG A 165 -14.11 9.57 10.34
CA ARG A 165 -13.00 9.61 11.31
C ARG A 165 -11.73 10.20 10.71
N TRP A 166 -11.00 10.86 11.58
CA TRP A 166 -9.71 11.50 11.34
C TRP A 166 -8.54 10.55 11.63
N ALA A 167 -7.40 10.84 11.03
CA ALA A 167 -6.10 10.24 11.32
C ALA A 167 -4.99 11.30 11.22
N GLY A 168 -3.82 10.99 11.79
CA GLY A 168 -2.65 11.88 11.75
C GLY A 168 -2.61 12.93 12.87
N PHE A 169 -3.31 12.71 13.98
CA PHE A 169 -3.29 13.60 15.15
C PHE A 169 -2.67 12.92 16.38
N THR A 170 -1.88 13.62 17.20
CA THR A 170 -1.29 14.95 17.06
C THR A 170 -0.05 14.85 16.17
N SER A 171 0.07 15.70 15.14
CA SER A 171 1.20 15.88 14.21
C SER A 171 2.14 14.66 14.05
N ASN A 172 1.96 13.94 12.95
CA ASN A 172 2.84 12.85 12.54
C ASN A 172 3.51 13.24 11.22
N TYR A 173 4.54 14.08 11.26
CA TYR A 173 5.43 14.23 10.11
C TYR A 173 6.46 13.10 10.13
N HIS A 174 6.97 12.77 8.95
CA HIS A 174 8.08 11.83 8.79
C HIS A 174 9.23 12.54 8.10
N GLU A 175 10.46 12.17 8.44
CA GLU A 175 11.68 12.68 7.79
C GLU A 175 11.83 12.12 6.37
N GLN A 176 11.14 11.02 6.06
CA GLN A 176 11.21 10.36 4.77
C GLN A 176 9.91 10.53 3.98
N PRO A 177 10.01 10.67 2.65
CA PRO A 177 8.85 10.81 1.79
C PRO A 177 8.00 9.53 1.83
N GLN A 178 6.67 9.68 1.88
CA GLN A 178 5.75 8.55 1.87
C GLN A 178 4.70 8.69 0.78
N LEU A 179 4.27 7.57 0.22
CA LEU A 179 3.11 7.53 -0.67
C LEU A 179 1.92 6.91 0.06
N TYR A 180 0.74 7.38 -0.32
CA TYR A 180 -0.55 6.86 0.14
C TYR A 180 -1.41 6.53 -1.07
N PHE A 181 -1.96 5.32 -1.14
CA PHE A 181 -2.89 4.92 -2.19
C PHE A 181 -4.26 4.60 -1.60
N TYR A 182 -5.34 5.18 -2.15
CA TYR A 182 -6.64 5.19 -1.51
C TYR A 182 -7.68 4.29 -2.19
N LYS A 183 -8.51 3.65 -1.36
CA LYS A 183 -9.79 3.04 -1.76
C LYS A 183 -10.90 3.38 -0.77
N PHE A 184 -12.14 3.30 -1.24
CA PHE A 184 -13.32 3.63 -0.46
C PHE A 184 -14.32 2.48 -0.42
N THR A 185 -15.04 2.35 0.69
CA THR A 185 -16.15 1.41 0.85
C THR A 185 -17.35 2.07 1.56
N PRO A 186 -18.60 1.94 1.08
CA PRO A 186 -18.98 1.27 -0.16
C PRO A 186 -18.36 1.95 -1.39
N LYS A 187 -18.19 1.19 -2.46
CA LYS A 187 -17.64 1.70 -3.72
C LYS A 187 -18.73 2.41 -4.50
N ASP A 188 -18.73 3.74 -4.44
CA ASP A 188 -19.58 4.60 -5.24
C ASP A 188 -18.88 5.93 -5.58
N GLU A 189 -19.56 6.80 -6.33
CA GLU A 189 -19.03 8.10 -6.76
C GLU A 189 -19.03 9.18 -5.68
N TYR A 190 -19.71 8.96 -4.56
CA TYR A 190 -19.87 9.91 -3.46
C TYR A 190 -18.83 9.70 -2.36
N GLY A 191 -18.16 8.55 -2.32
CA GLY A 191 -17.02 8.31 -1.43
C GLY A 191 -15.87 9.29 -1.67
N PHE A 192 -15.46 9.99 -0.62
CA PHE A 192 -14.28 10.84 -0.62
C PHE A 192 -13.60 10.92 0.75
N GLY A 193 -12.35 11.36 0.74
CA GLY A 193 -11.64 11.80 1.93
C GLY A 193 -11.06 13.20 1.73
N LEU A 194 -10.57 13.81 2.80
CA LEU A 194 -9.76 15.02 2.72
C LEU A 194 -8.41 14.76 3.37
N VAL A 195 -7.36 15.36 2.81
CA VAL A 195 -6.04 15.48 3.45
C VAL A 195 -5.65 16.95 3.48
N LYS A 196 -5.26 17.45 4.65
CA LYS A 196 -4.55 18.74 4.77
C LYS A 196 -3.07 18.47 4.53
N LEU A 197 -2.36 19.32 3.79
CA LEU A 197 -0.90 19.25 3.68
C LEU A 197 -0.36 20.68 3.77
N GLY A 198 0.38 20.99 4.84
CA GLY A 198 0.64 22.39 5.16
C GLY A 198 -0.70 23.14 5.29
N GLU A 199 -0.90 24.24 4.59
CA GLU A 199 -2.16 25.01 4.60
C GLU A 199 -3.13 24.67 3.46
N GLU A 200 -2.79 23.68 2.62
CA GLU A 200 -3.64 23.25 1.52
C GLU A 200 -4.51 22.05 1.90
N ALA A 201 -5.68 21.91 1.27
CA ALA A 201 -6.56 20.76 1.42
C ALA A 201 -6.84 20.10 0.08
N PHE A 202 -6.79 18.76 0.05
CA PHE A 202 -7.01 17.97 -1.15
C PHE A 202 -8.15 16.98 -0.94
N ILE A 203 -9.04 16.87 -1.93
CA ILE A 203 -10.05 15.82 -1.99
C ILE A 203 -9.40 14.53 -2.49
N LEU A 204 -9.53 13.46 -1.73
CA LEU A 204 -9.08 12.11 -2.06
C LEU A 204 -10.26 11.31 -2.61
N ARG A 205 -10.05 10.58 -3.70
CA ARG A 205 -11.04 9.71 -4.35
C ARG A 205 -10.49 8.30 -4.57
N GLU A 206 -11.37 7.38 -4.95
CA GLU A 206 -11.01 6.00 -5.31
C GLU A 206 -9.81 5.99 -6.27
N ASN A 207 -8.80 5.18 -5.92
CA ASN A 207 -7.54 5.01 -6.62
C ASN A 207 -6.60 6.22 -6.68
N ASP A 208 -6.91 7.35 -6.03
CA ASP A 208 -5.96 8.45 -5.93
C ASP A 208 -4.68 7.99 -5.22
N THR A 209 -3.54 8.55 -5.62
CA THR A 209 -2.28 8.45 -4.88
C THR A 209 -1.90 9.82 -4.36
N PHE A 210 -1.55 9.92 -3.09
CA PHE A 210 -1.10 11.14 -2.45
C PHE A 210 0.35 10.97 -1.99
N LEU A 211 1.19 11.92 -2.39
CA LEU A 211 2.60 11.93 -2.06
C LEU A 211 2.84 12.95 -0.95
N THR A 212 3.36 12.50 0.19
CA THR A 212 3.72 13.35 1.32
C THR A 212 5.23 13.64 1.26
N PRO A 213 5.65 14.91 1.17
CA PRO A 213 7.06 15.27 1.29
C PRO A 213 7.51 15.19 2.76
N PRO A 214 8.83 15.13 3.00
CA PRO A 214 9.40 15.18 4.35
C PRO A 214 8.94 16.41 5.15
N GLY A 215 8.77 16.24 6.47
CA GLY A 215 8.62 17.34 7.42
C GLY A 215 7.31 18.11 7.38
N LEU A 216 6.33 17.69 6.56
CA LEU A 216 4.99 18.29 6.56
C LEU A 216 3.99 17.37 7.26
N ASP A 217 3.10 17.97 8.05
CA ASP A 217 1.93 17.29 8.59
C ASP A 217 0.88 17.04 7.52
N TYR A 218 0.20 15.89 7.63
CA TYR A 218 -0.84 15.50 6.68
C TYR A 218 -2.05 14.79 7.31
N PRO A 219 -2.80 15.43 8.25
CA PRO A 219 -3.97 14.82 8.82
C PRO A 219 -5.03 14.56 7.74
N GLN A 220 -5.77 13.46 7.89
CA GLN A 220 -6.72 12.98 6.90
C GLN A 220 -8.06 12.64 7.54
N VAL A 221 -9.15 12.77 6.80
CA VAL A 221 -10.51 12.41 7.25
C VAL A 221 -11.26 11.68 6.16
N SER A 222 -12.04 10.68 6.55
CA SER A 222 -12.99 10.03 5.65
C SER A 222 -14.35 10.73 5.66
N ALA A 223 -15.06 10.78 4.53
CA ALA A 223 -16.44 11.24 4.50
C ALA A 223 -17.36 10.39 5.41
N PRO A 224 -18.43 10.98 5.97
CA PRO A 224 -19.46 10.22 6.67
C PRO A 224 -20.08 9.15 5.75
N GLY A 225 -20.33 7.96 6.28
CA GLY A 225 -20.84 6.81 5.52
C GLY A 225 -19.77 5.99 4.78
N TYR A 226 -18.54 6.50 4.62
CA TYR A 226 -17.49 5.84 3.84
C TYR A 226 -16.30 5.41 4.68
N GLY A 227 -15.94 4.14 4.63
CA GLY A 227 -14.65 3.66 5.09
C GLY A 227 -13.57 4.06 4.08
N MET A 228 -12.51 4.73 4.55
CA MET A 228 -11.35 5.08 3.73
C MET A 228 -10.21 4.14 4.06
N TYR A 229 -9.84 3.33 3.08
CA TYR A 229 -8.66 2.47 3.10
C TYR A 229 -7.50 3.21 2.46
N CYS A 230 -6.31 3.13 3.07
CA CYS A 230 -5.10 3.51 2.38
C CYS A 230 -3.95 2.54 2.61
N ILE A 231 -3.22 2.25 1.54
CA ILE A 231 -1.88 1.67 1.64
C ILE A 231 -0.93 2.84 1.85
N PHE A 232 -0.05 2.74 2.85
CA PHE A 232 1.08 3.65 3.00
C PHE A 232 2.37 2.90 2.70
N ALA A 233 3.29 3.56 2.01
CA ALA A 233 4.61 3.01 1.75
C ALA A 233 5.70 4.08 1.78
N MET A 234 6.89 3.68 2.22
CA MET A 234 8.12 4.47 2.13
C MET A 234 9.29 3.57 1.78
N ARG A 235 10.35 4.19 1.26
CA ARG A 235 11.65 3.54 1.05
C ARG A 235 12.61 4.06 2.09
N TYR A 236 13.20 3.17 2.90
CA TYR A 236 14.20 3.54 3.89
C TYR A 236 15.45 4.12 3.22
N SER A 237 15.87 5.31 3.65
CA SER A 237 17.12 5.89 3.18
C SER A 237 18.34 5.14 3.73
N ASP A 238 19.39 5.02 2.92
CA ASP A 238 20.61 4.29 3.32
C ASP A 238 21.31 4.93 4.52
N ASN A 239 21.10 6.23 4.75
CA ASN A 239 21.74 7.03 5.79
C ASN A 239 20.86 7.29 7.03
N ASN A 240 19.57 6.91 6.98
CA ASN A 240 18.62 7.13 8.07
C ASN A 240 17.50 6.07 8.00
N PRO A 241 17.70 4.89 8.61
CA PRO A 241 16.74 3.78 8.58
C PRO A 241 15.62 3.87 9.64
N GLN A 242 15.42 5.05 10.24
CA GLN A 242 14.43 5.29 11.33
C GLN A 242 13.07 4.63 11.12
#